data_AF-A0A353DAH6-F1
#
_entry.id   AF-A0A353DAH6-F1
#
_cell.length_a   1.000
_cell.length_b   1.000
_cell.length_c   1.000
_cell.angle_alpha   90.00
_cell.angle_beta   90.00
_cell.angle_gamma   90.00
#
_symmetry.space_group_name_H-M   'P 1'
#
loop_
_entity.id
_entity.type
_entity.pdbx_description
1 polymer ?
#
loop_
_entity_poly.entity_id
_entity_poly.type
_entity_poly.pdbx_seq_one_letter_code
_entity_poly.pdbx_strand_id
1 'polypeptide(L)'
;MKKLVLLALIVSLTFAWGCAKKVKSQPEPAPAKAEKVLTPAELYDQEYRKLPTSHTVVKGECLWWISEYKQIYNDPFMWPLIYKANRAQIKKSPNLIYPGQNFAIPRDFTLDEAKAARQMAGKSKKKSDPAATAVLPGSIRTQLGYGF
;
A
#
# COMPACT_ATOMS: atom_id res chain seq x y z
N MET A 1 -75.63 -41.64 -48.90
CA MET A 1 -75.57 -40.44 -49.77
C MET A 1 -75.07 -39.25 -48.94
N LYS A 2 -73.98 -38.59 -49.37
CA LYS A 2 -73.69 -37.13 -49.24
C LYS A 2 -73.56 -36.56 -47.80
N LYS A 3 -72.56 -35.82 -47.31
CA LYS A 3 -71.32 -35.13 -47.77
C LYS A 3 -70.53 -34.81 -46.46
N LEU A 4 -69.23 -35.07 -46.36
CA LEU A 4 -68.13 -34.07 -46.32
C LEU A 4 -68.45 -32.71 -45.66
N VAL A 5 -67.67 -32.32 -44.62
CA VAL A 5 -66.69 -31.19 -44.63
C VAL A 5 -66.25 -30.80 -43.18
N LEU A 6 -64.92 -30.82 -42.99
CA LEU A 6 -64.02 -30.04 -42.09
C LEU A 6 -64.49 -29.55 -40.70
N LEU A 7 -63.70 -29.84 -39.66
CA LEU A 7 -62.64 -28.94 -39.17
C LEU A 7 -61.79 -29.61 -38.08
N ALA A 8 -60.49 -29.50 -38.22
CA ALA A 8 -59.50 -29.97 -37.27
C ALA A 8 -59.42 -29.04 -36.04
N LEU A 9 -59.36 -29.61 -34.85
CA LEU A 9 -58.62 -29.08 -33.70
C LEU A 9 -58.33 -30.23 -32.74
N ILE A 10 -57.11 -30.76 -32.87
CA ILE A 10 -56.53 -31.81 -32.03
C ILE A 10 -55.92 -31.13 -30.81
N VAL A 11 -55.91 -31.89 -29.71
CA VAL A 11 -55.08 -31.74 -28.49
C VAL A 11 -55.79 -31.09 -27.31
N SER A 12 -56.56 -31.92 -26.62
CA SER A 12 -56.72 -31.83 -25.17
C SER A 12 -56.63 -33.23 -24.57
N LEU A 13 -55.40 -33.73 -24.40
CA LEU A 13 -55.15 -34.84 -23.48
C LEU A 13 -53.99 -34.48 -22.55
N THR A 14 -54.38 -34.29 -21.30
CA THR A 14 -53.56 -34.20 -20.11
C THR A 14 -52.70 -35.45 -19.94
N PHE A 15 -51.41 -35.28 -19.64
CA PHE A 15 -50.64 -36.08 -18.66
C PHE A 15 -49.22 -35.49 -18.56
N ALA A 16 -49.01 -34.55 -17.64
CA ALA A 16 -47.67 -34.06 -17.32
C ALA A 16 -46.96 -35.09 -16.43
N TRP A 17 -46.26 -36.03 -17.06
CA TRP A 17 -45.35 -36.96 -16.39
C TRP A 17 -44.10 -36.19 -15.97
N GLY A 18 -43.87 -36.14 -14.67
CA GLY A 18 -42.72 -35.47 -14.08
C GLY A 18 -41.39 -36.07 -14.54
N CYS A 19 -40.50 -35.21 -15.00
CA CYS A 19 -39.06 -35.38 -14.83
C CYS A 19 -38.63 -34.42 -13.73
N ALA A 20 -38.54 -34.93 -12.49
CA ALA A 20 -37.86 -34.26 -11.40
C ALA A 20 -36.37 -34.16 -11.76
N LYS A 21 -36.00 -33.11 -12.50
CA LYS A 21 -34.61 -32.78 -12.75
C LYS A 21 -34.03 -32.38 -11.39
N LYS A 22 -33.32 -33.32 -10.77
CA LYS A 22 -32.52 -33.10 -9.57
C LYS A 22 -31.61 -31.90 -9.85
N VAL A 23 -32.00 -30.73 -9.38
CA VAL A 23 -31.19 -29.52 -9.43
C VAL A 23 -29.97 -29.86 -8.59
N LYS A 24 -28.86 -30.11 -9.26
CA LYS A 24 -27.55 -30.21 -8.64
C LYS A 24 -27.37 -28.85 -7.95
N SER A 25 -27.54 -28.83 -6.63
CA SER A 25 -27.22 -27.68 -5.78
C SER A 25 -25.83 -27.24 -6.19
N GLN A 26 -25.75 -26.11 -6.88
CA GLN A 26 -24.48 -25.43 -7.02
C GLN A 26 -23.97 -25.20 -5.60
N PRO A 27 -22.67 -25.42 -5.31
CA PRO A 27 -22.12 -24.97 -4.06
C PRO A 27 -22.50 -23.51 -3.91
N GLU A 28 -23.24 -23.21 -2.83
CA GLU A 28 -23.48 -21.86 -2.37
C GLU A 28 -22.14 -21.13 -2.41
N PRO A 29 -22.02 -19.99 -3.12
CA PRO A 29 -20.75 -19.27 -3.14
C PRO A 29 -20.35 -19.03 -1.69
N ALA A 30 -19.20 -19.60 -1.31
CA ALA A 30 -18.63 -19.48 0.03
C ALA A 30 -18.78 -18.02 0.47
N PRO A 31 -19.21 -17.77 1.73
CA PRO A 31 -19.61 -16.45 2.18
C PRO A 31 -18.54 -15.45 1.77
N ALA A 32 -18.92 -14.51 0.92
CA ALA A 32 -18.06 -13.41 0.52
C ALA A 32 -17.49 -12.82 1.81
N LYS A 33 -16.17 -12.95 2.00
CA LYS A 33 -15.44 -12.24 3.06
C LYS A 33 -15.92 -10.80 2.99
N ALA A 34 -16.66 -10.34 4.00
CA ALA A 34 -17.03 -8.96 4.13
C ALA A 34 -15.75 -8.12 4.03
N GLU A 35 -15.59 -7.43 2.91
CA GLU A 35 -14.44 -6.57 2.65
C GLU A 35 -14.55 -5.41 3.64
N LYS A 36 -13.77 -5.46 4.72
CA LYS A 36 -13.74 -4.41 5.75
C LYS A 36 -13.27 -3.13 5.06
N VAL A 37 -14.15 -2.16 4.87
CA VAL A 37 -13.79 -0.83 4.36
C VAL A 37 -12.81 -0.21 5.35
N LEU A 38 -11.56 -0.05 4.93
CA LEU A 38 -10.50 0.55 5.72
C LEU A 38 -10.75 2.05 5.85
N THR A 39 -10.50 2.60 7.03
CA THR A 39 -10.45 4.05 7.21
C THR A 39 -9.26 4.65 6.43
N PRO A 40 -9.27 5.95 6.07
CA PRO A 40 -8.14 6.59 5.39
C PRO A 40 -6.79 6.42 6.12
N ALA A 41 -6.80 6.49 7.45
CA ALA A 41 -5.60 6.29 8.27
C ALA A 41 -5.09 4.84 8.22
N GLU A 42 -5.99 3.85 8.30
CA GLU A 42 -5.61 2.43 8.17
C GLU A 42 -5.09 2.11 6.76
N LEU A 43 -5.70 2.70 5.72
CA LEU A 43 -5.24 2.57 4.34
C LEU A 43 -3.84 3.17 4.18
N TYR A 44 -3.61 4.36 4.74
CA TYR A 44 -2.29 5.00 4.74
C TYR A 44 -1.24 4.13 5.42
N ASP A 45 -1.52 3.60 6.61
CA ASP A 45 -0.59 2.73 7.33
C ASP A 45 -0.31 1.43 6.57
N GLN A 46 -1.30 0.89 5.87
CA GLN A 46 -1.12 -0.28 5.02
C GLN A 46 -0.19 0.03 3.84
N GLU A 47 -0.39 1.15 3.15
CA GLU A 47 0.48 1.56 2.05
C GLU A 47 1.89 1.91 2.55
N TYR A 48 2.01 2.56 3.71
CA TYR A 48 3.29 2.88 4.33
C TYR A 48 4.12 1.62 4.63
N ARG A 49 3.49 0.55 5.11
CA ARG A 49 4.16 -0.74 5.38
C ARG A 49 4.65 -1.46 4.12
N LYS A 50 4.10 -1.14 2.94
CA LYS A 50 4.55 -1.72 1.66
C LYS A 50 5.78 -1.04 1.09
N LEU A 51 6.18 0.11 1.64
CA LEU A 51 7.35 0.85 1.19
C LEU A 51 8.65 0.07 1.46
N PRO A 52 9.69 0.27 0.62
CA PRO A 52 10.94 -0.48 0.75
C PRO A 52 11.63 -0.23 2.09
N THR A 53 12.00 -1.29 2.79
CA THR A 53 12.76 -1.23 4.05
C THR A 53 14.28 -1.29 3.83
N SER A 54 14.72 -1.38 2.58
CA SER A 54 16.12 -1.36 2.20
C SER A 54 16.35 -0.69 0.84
N HIS A 55 17.55 -0.17 0.61
CA HIS A 55 17.96 0.42 -0.67
C HIS A 55 19.39 -0.01 -1.00
N THR A 56 19.58 -0.54 -2.20
CA THR A 56 20.92 -0.84 -2.73
C THR A 56 21.46 0.39 -3.44
N VAL A 57 22.58 0.91 -2.92
CA VAL A 57 23.23 2.12 -3.46
C VAL A 57 23.65 1.89 -4.91
N VAL A 58 23.30 2.82 -5.80
CA VAL A 58 23.75 2.84 -7.19
C VAL A 58 24.85 3.87 -7.42
N LYS A 59 25.55 3.75 -8.56
CA LYS A 59 26.67 4.63 -8.89
C LYS A 59 26.23 6.09 -8.94
N GLY A 60 26.92 6.91 -8.14
CA GLY A 60 26.70 8.35 -8.07
C GLY A 60 25.79 8.78 -6.92
N GLU A 61 25.12 7.87 -6.21
CA GLU A 61 24.24 8.27 -5.11
C GLU A 61 25.00 8.81 -3.89
N CYS A 62 24.32 9.67 -3.15
CA CYS A 62 24.68 10.06 -1.79
C CYS A 62 23.46 9.89 -0.88
N LEU A 63 23.65 9.88 0.44
CA LEU A 63 22.55 9.66 1.39
C LEU A 63 21.43 10.69 1.25
N TRP A 64 21.76 11.92 0.87
CA TRP A 64 20.81 13.01 0.60
C TRP A 64 19.84 12.63 -0.55
N TRP A 65 20.38 12.22 -1.70
CA TRP A 65 19.56 11.81 -2.85
C TRP A 65 18.74 10.56 -2.56
N ILE A 66 19.29 9.60 -1.81
CA ILE A 66 18.53 8.41 -1.41
C ILE A 66 17.31 8.81 -0.56
N SER A 67 17.48 9.74 0.39
CA SER A 67 16.35 10.21 1.22
C SER A 67 15.31 11.04 0.46
N GLU A 68 15.71 11.69 -0.64
CA GLU A 68 14.84 12.49 -1.50
C GLU A 68 13.85 11.64 -2.30
N TYR A 69 14.13 10.35 -2.52
CA TYR A 69 13.22 9.50 -3.27
C TYR A 69 11.84 9.38 -2.62
N LYS A 70 10.81 9.42 -3.48
CA LYS A 70 9.40 9.36 -3.06
C LYS A 70 9.07 8.11 -2.26
N GLN A 71 9.65 6.97 -2.62
CA GLN A 71 9.46 5.71 -1.91
C GLN A 71 10.28 5.60 -0.62
N ILE A 72 11.22 6.52 -0.36
CA ILE A 72 12.06 6.55 0.84
C ILE A 72 11.43 7.51 1.85
N TYR A 73 11.82 8.78 1.85
CA TYR A 73 11.23 9.79 2.76
C TYR A 73 10.60 10.95 2.01
N ASN A 74 10.84 11.09 0.70
CA ASN A 74 10.50 12.30 -0.05
C ASN A 74 10.99 13.58 0.67
N ASP A 75 12.12 13.47 1.38
CA ASP A 75 12.69 14.54 2.19
C ASP A 75 14.21 14.35 2.27
N PRO A 76 14.99 15.16 1.52
CA PRO A 76 16.43 15.04 1.52
C PRO A 76 17.08 15.31 2.87
N PHE A 77 16.42 16.06 3.77
CA PHE A 77 17.00 16.40 5.08
C PHE A 77 16.88 15.25 6.09
N MET A 78 16.24 14.13 5.71
CA MET A 78 16.10 12.94 6.55
C MET A 78 17.19 11.89 6.30
N TRP A 79 18.18 12.17 5.44
CA TRP A 79 19.37 11.32 5.23
C TRP A 79 20.07 10.86 6.53
N PRO A 80 20.10 11.63 7.65
CA PRO A 80 20.73 11.18 8.89
C PRO A 80 20.08 9.94 9.51
N LEU A 81 18.81 9.67 9.24
CA LEU A 81 18.13 8.44 9.70
C LEU A 81 18.77 7.22 9.03
N ILE A 82 19.05 7.30 7.72
CA ILE A 82 19.73 6.24 6.96
C ILE A 82 21.15 6.06 7.51
N TYR A 83 21.87 7.16 7.74
CA TYR A 83 23.22 7.11 8.31
C TYR A 83 23.24 6.42 9.68
N LYS A 84 22.33 6.81 10.60
CA LYS A 84 22.22 6.25 11.95
C LYS A 84 21.96 4.74 11.92
N ALA A 85 21.05 4.28 11.07
CA ALA A 85 20.71 2.86 10.96
C ALA A 85 21.84 2.01 10.35
N ASN A 86 22.71 2.61 9.54
CA ASN A 86 23.74 1.90 8.78
C ASN A 86 25.18 2.23 9.22
N ARG A 87 25.36 2.78 10.44
CA ARG A 87 26.68 3.19 10.97
C ARG A 87 27.75 2.11 10.91
N ALA A 88 27.35 0.84 11.06
CA ALA A 88 28.28 -0.29 10.97
C ALA A 88 28.91 -0.43 9.57
N GLN A 89 28.16 -0.07 8.52
CA GLN A 89 28.61 -0.08 7.13
C GLN A 89 29.31 1.24 6.74
N ILE A 90 28.87 2.37 7.32
CA ILE A 90 29.34 3.73 6.99
C ILE A 90 30.32 4.22 8.06
N LYS A 91 31.54 3.69 8.04
CA LYS A 91 32.51 3.83 9.14
C LYS A 91 33.10 5.24 9.31
N LYS A 92 33.61 5.84 8.22
CA LYS A 92 34.47 7.04 8.30
C LYS A 92 33.71 8.35 8.19
N SER A 93 32.77 8.42 7.25
CA SER A 93 32.06 9.66 6.94
C SER A 93 30.72 9.33 6.29
N PRO A 94 29.64 10.08 6.58
CA PRO A 94 28.35 9.93 5.90
C PRO A 94 28.44 10.20 4.38
N ASN A 95 29.47 10.92 3.93
CA ASN A 95 29.68 11.21 2.51
C ASN A 95 30.37 10.06 1.77
N LEU A 96 30.82 9.01 2.47
CA LEU A 96 31.57 7.91 1.90
C LEU A 96 30.71 6.65 1.84
N ILE A 97 29.89 6.56 0.79
CA ILE A 97 29.09 5.38 0.44
C ILE A 97 29.52 4.86 -0.93
N TYR A 98 29.29 3.57 -1.18
CA TYR A 98 29.76 2.88 -2.38
C TYR A 98 28.61 2.12 -3.05
N PRO A 99 28.63 2.00 -4.39
CA PRO A 99 27.64 1.21 -5.12
C PRO A 99 27.64 -0.25 -4.66
N GLY A 100 26.45 -0.84 -4.58
CA GLY A 100 26.23 -2.22 -4.13
C GLY A 100 26.07 -2.37 -2.61
N GLN A 101 26.28 -1.33 -1.81
CA GLN A 101 25.93 -1.37 -0.39
C GLN A 101 24.41 -1.43 -0.23
N ASN A 102 23.92 -2.36 0.59
CA ASN A 102 22.50 -2.44 0.93
C ASN A 102 22.24 -1.77 2.27
N PHE A 103 21.54 -0.64 2.25
CA PHE A 103 21.20 0.13 3.44
C PHE A 103 19.80 -0.19 3.93
N ALA A 104 19.66 -0.38 5.24
CA ALA A 104 18.37 -0.37 5.90
C ALA A 104 17.75 1.03 5.81
N ILE A 105 16.44 1.08 5.56
CA ILE A 105 15.64 2.29 5.50
C ILE A 105 14.64 2.26 6.67
N PRO A 106 14.95 2.94 7.79
CA PRO A 106 14.06 3.00 8.95
C PRO A 106 12.63 3.46 8.60
N ARG A 107 11.65 2.68 9.04
CA ARG A 107 10.22 3.02 8.93
C ARG A 107 9.58 3.31 10.28
N ASP A 108 10.25 2.93 11.36
CA ASP A 108 9.84 3.24 12.72
C ASP A 108 10.81 4.28 13.29
N PHE A 109 10.34 5.52 13.38
CA PHE A 109 11.04 6.63 13.99
C PHE A 109 10.03 7.62 14.55
N THR A 110 10.45 8.38 15.54
CA THR A 110 9.61 9.40 16.18
C THR A 110 9.68 10.74 15.45
N LEU A 111 8.71 11.63 15.71
CA LEU A 111 8.77 13.00 15.19
C LEU A 111 10.05 13.72 15.64
N ASP A 112 10.47 13.52 16.89
CA ASP A 112 11.69 14.15 17.42
C ASP A 112 12.94 13.66 16.69
N GLU A 113 13.02 12.38 16.35
CA GLU A 113 14.11 11.84 15.54
C GLU A 113 14.10 12.41 14.12
N ALA A 114 12.93 12.57 13.49
CA ALA A 114 12.81 13.20 12.19
C ALA A 114 13.27 14.69 12.23
N LYS A 115 12.85 15.44 13.26
CA LYS A 115 13.30 16.83 13.47
C LYS A 115 14.80 16.90 13.73
N ALA A 116 15.34 16.01 14.56
CA ALA A 116 16.76 15.95 14.87
C ALA A 116 17.61 15.62 13.62
N ALA A 117 17.14 14.68 12.78
CA ALA A 117 17.75 14.39 11.49
C ALA A 117 17.78 15.64 10.60
N ARG A 118 16.66 16.33 10.45
CA ARG A 118 16.59 17.56 9.66
C ARG A 118 17.50 18.66 10.20
N GLN A 119 17.62 18.79 11.52
CA GLN A 119 18.55 19.73 12.15
C GLN A 119 20.01 19.37 11.89
N MET A 120 20.38 18.09 12.00
CA MET A 120 21.71 17.59 11.68
C MET A 120 22.07 17.81 10.20
N ALA A 121 21.08 17.76 9.31
CA ALA A 121 21.22 18.09 7.89
C ALA A 121 21.26 19.61 7.59
N GLY A 122 21.27 20.46 8.62
CA GLY A 122 21.45 21.91 8.49
C GLY A 122 20.17 22.76 8.56
N LYS A 123 19.00 22.18 8.90
CA LYS A 123 17.80 22.99 9.19
C LYS A 123 17.90 23.66 10.55
N SER A 124 17.42 24.89 10.64
CA SER A 124 17.22 25.53 11.95
C SER A 124 16.07 24.86 12.71
N LYS A 125 16.10 24.93 14.05
CA LYS A 125 15.04 24.37 14.91
C LYS A 125 13.63 24.78 14.47
N LYS A 126 13.45 26.06 14.12
CA LYS A 126 12.17 26.64 13.66
C LYS A 126 11.67 26.05 12.33
N LYS A 127 12.54 25.43 11.53
CA LYS A 127 12.23 24.85 10.20
C LYS A 127 12.51 23.34 10.16
N SER A 128 12.58 22.70 11.33
CA SER A 128 12.96 21.29 11.45
C SER A 128 11.80 20.32 11.24
N ASP A 129 10.56 20.80 11.27
CA ASP A 129 9.37 19.96 11.07
C ASP A 129 9.32 19.40 9.64
N PRO A 130 9.14 18.08 9.46
CA PRO A 130 8.94 17.47 8.14
C PRO A 130 7.80 18.12 7.37
N ALA A 131 7.87 18.18 6.04
CA ALA A 131 6.78 18.71 5.23
C ALA A 131 5.62 17.70 5.14
N ALA A 132 4.39 18.16 4.86
CA ALA A 132 3.23 17.27 4.66
C ALA A 132 3.40 16.28 3.49
N THR A 133 4.26 16.62 2.53
CA THR A 133 4.64 15.79 1.39
C THR A 133 5.65 14.70 1.74
N ALA A 134 6.30 14.77 2.91
CA ALA A 134 7.25 13.76 3.33
C ALA A 134 6.52 12.44 3.65
N VAL A 135 7.22 11.34 3.43
CA VAL A 135 6.73 9.98 3.74
C VAL A 135 7.05 9.66 5.18
N LEU A 136 6.03 9.75 6.03
CA LEU A 136 6.13 9.70 7.49
C LEU A 136 5.20 8.60 8.04
N PRO A 137 5.54 7.96 9.17
CA PRO A 137 4.59 7.13 9.90
C PRO A 137 3.26 7.86 10.14
N GLY A 138 2.13 7.13 10.09
CA GLY A 138 0.81 7.72 10.29
C GLY A 138 0.68 8.46 11.62
N SER A 139 1.31 7.95 12.68
CA SER A 139 1.39 8.61 13.99
C SER A 139 2.00 10.01 13.94
N ILE A 140 3.05 10.21 13.14
CA ILE A 140 3.68 11.51 12.95
C ILE A 140 2.76 12.45 12.16
N ARG A 141 2.08 11.93 11.14
CA ARG A 141 1.11 12.73 10.36
C ARG A 141 0.01 13.28 11.27
N THR A 142 -0.55 12.44 12.15
CA THR A 142 -1.52 12.86 13.16
C THR A 142 -0.95 13.93 14.10
N GLN A 143 0.27 13.74 14.61
CA GLN A 143 0.91 14.68 15.53
C GLN A 143 1.15 16.06 14.89
N LEU A 144 1.42 16.10 13.58
CA LEU A 144 1.60 17.33 12.81
C LEU A 144 0.28 17.92 12.26
N GLY A 145 -0.85 17.24 12.47
CA GLY A 145 -2.15 17.65 11.93
C GLY A 145 -2.27 17.49 10.42
N TYR A 146 -1.50 16.57 9.82
CA TYR A 146 -1.57 16.26 8.40
C TYR A 146 -2.70 15.26 8.12
N GLY A 147 -3.37 15.44 6.97
CA GLY A 147 -4.33 14.47 6.45
C GLY A 147 -3.67 13.16 6.03
N PHE A 148 -4.48 12.13 5.82
CA PHE A 148 -4.06 10.83 5.30
C PHE A 148 -4.35 10.71 3.81
#